data_AF-A0A1G6HM84-F1
#
_entry.id   AF-A0A1G6HM84-F1
#
_cell.length_a   1.000
_cell.length_b   1.000
_cell.length_c   1.000
_cell.angle_alpha   90.00
_cell.angle_beta   90.00
_cell.angle_gamma   90.00
#
_symmetry.space_group_name_H-M   'P 1'
#
loop_
_entity.id
_entity.type
_entity.pdbx_description
1 polymer ?
#
loop_
_entity_poly.entity_id
_entity_poly.type
_entity_poly.pdbx_seq_one_letter_code
_entity_poly.pdbx_strand_id
1 'polypeptide(L)'
;MFILARTISAIFEILNLLIIARVIISWVRPNPSDVRWRKVITYIYDITEPIIGPIRELLPSGGILGLDLSPLIALFALSIIRNFLINIII
;
A
#
# COMPACT_ATOMS: atom_id res chain seq x y z
N MET A 1 -13.15 -12.14 20.02
CA MET A 1 -13.48 -10.81 19.48
C MET A 1 -12.29 -9.86 19.48
N PHE A 2 -11.72 -9.54 20.65
CA PHE A 2 -10.60 -8.59 20.77
C PHE A 2 -9.31 -8.99 20.02
N ILE A 3 -8.89 -10.26 20.11
CA ILE A 3 -7.67 -10.76 19.43
C ILE A 3 -7.83 -10.64 17.90
N LEU A 4 -9.01 -10.99 17.38
CA LEU A 4 -9.30 -10.90 15.95
C LEU A 4 -9.23 -9.45 15.45
N ALA A 5 -9.87 -8.52 16.17
CA ALA A 5 -9.80 -7.08 15.85
C ALA A 5 -8.36 -6.56 15.88
N ARG A 6 -7.53 -7.01 16.83
CA ARG A 6 -6.11 -6.63 16.91
C ARG A 6 -5.29 -7.18 15.75
N THR A 7 -5.49 -8.45 15.38
CA THR A 7 -4.79 -9.07 14.24
C THR A 7 -5.15 -8.36 12.93
N ILE A 8 -6.42 -8.07 12.70
CA ILE A 8 -6.87 -7.32 11.53
C ILE A 8 -6.23 -5.94 11.51
N SER A 9 -6.28 -5.21 12.63
CA SER A 9 -5.66 -3.89 12.73
C SER A 9 -4.17 -3.91 12.37
N ALA A 10 -3.42 -4.89 12.88
CA ALA A 10 -2.00 -5.06 12.59
C ALA A 10 -1.73 -5.35 11.11
N ILE A 11 -2.55 -6.17 10.46
CA ILE A 11 -2.41 -6.44 9.02
C ILE A 11 -2.58 -5.16 8.21
N PHE A 12 -3.64 -4.38 8.47
CA PHE A 12 -3.87 -3.12 7.77
C PHE A 12 -2.78 -2.08 8.04
N GLU A 13 -2.24 -2.02 9.26
CA GLU A 13 -1.10 -1.16 9.60
C GLU A 13 0.16 -1.54 8.83
N ILE A 14 0.46 -2.84 8.71
CA ILE A 14 1.58 -3.34 7.90
C ILE A 14 1.39 -2.98 6.43
N LEU A 15 0.19 -3.18 5.86
CA LEU A 15 -0.11 -2.82 4.48
C LEU A 15 0.07 -1.31 4.23
N ASN A 16 -0.42 -0.47 5.14
CA ASN A 16 -0.23 0.98 5.06
C ASN A 16 1.26 1.35 5.10
N LEU A 17 2.05 0.73 5.98
CA LEU A 17 3.50 0.94 6.03
C LEU A 17 4.22 0.52 4.75
N LEU A 18 3.82 -0.60 4.13
CA LEU A 18 4.39 -1.04 2.85
C LEU A 18 4.05 -0.06 1.71
N ILE A 19 2.83 0.48 1.69
CA ILE A 19 2.43 1.50 0.70
C ILE A 19 3.24 2.79 0.90
N ILE A 20 3.42 3.24 2.16
CA ILE A 20 4.28 4.38 2.47
C ILE A 20 5.73 4.11 2.02
N ALA A 21 6.26 2.92 2.32
CA ALA A 21 7.59 2.53 1.88
C ALA A 21 7.72 2.55 0.35
N ARG A 22 6.70 2.10 -0.39
CA ARG A 22 6.66 2.18 -1.85
C ARG A 22 6.74 3.62 -2.35
N VAL A 23 6.03 4.56 -1.72
CA VAL A 23 6.11 6.00 -2.05
C VAL A 23 7.50 6.55 -1.75
N ILE A 24 8.10 6.20 -0.62
CA ILE A 24 9.48 6.63 -0.30
C ILE A 24 10.47 6.08 -1.32
N ILE A 25 10.34 4.80 -1.71
CA ILE A 25 11.19 4.16 -2.72
C ILE A 25 11.07 4.88 -4.07
N SER A 26 9.87 5.32 -4.46
CA SER A 26 9.67 6.00 -5.74
C SER A 26 10.34 7.39 -5.79
N TRP A 27 10.48 8.06 -4.64
CA TRP A 27 11.19 9.33 -4.52
C TRP A 27 12.70 9.17 -4.37
N VAL A 28 13.15 8.26 -3.51
CA VAL A 28 14.58 8.06 -3.23
C VAL A 28 15.31 7.38 -4.39
N ARG A 29 14.60 6.53 -5.17
CA ARG A 29 15.13 5.78 -6.32
C ARG A 29 16.46 5.06 -6.00
N PRO A 30 16.44 4.04 -5.12
CA PRO A 30 17.65 3.31 -4.73
C PRO A 30 18.36 2.67 -5.94
N ASN A 31 19.68 2.52 -5.85
CA ASN A 31 20.47 1.93 -6.94
C ASN A 31 20.01 0.48 -7.25
N PRO A 32 19.49 0.21 -8.47
CA PRO A 32 18.97 -1.10 -8.83
C PRO A 32 20.05 -2.19 -8.93
N SER A 33 21.33 -1.83 -9.06
CA SER A 33 22.44 -2.79 -9.13
C SER A 33 22.72 -3.46 -7.79
N ASP A 34 22.29 -2.88 -6.66
CA ASP A 34 22.39 -3.53 -5.36
C ASP A 34 21.32 -4.63 -5.22
N VAL A 35 21.79 -5.88 -5.16
CA VAL A 35 20.93 -7.07 -5.08
C VAL A 35 20.07 -7.09 -3.81
N ARG A 36 20.55 -6.52 -2.70
CA ARG A 36 19.80 -6.49 -1.43
C ARG A 36 18.61 -5.55 -1.55
N TRP A 37 18.84 -4.33 -2.05
CA TRP A 37 17.79 -3.33 -2.25
C TRP A 37 16.77 -3.81 -3.27
N ARG A 38 17.21 -4.39 -4.40
CA ARG A 38 16.31 -4.89 -5.44
C ARG A 38 15.29 -5.89 -4.89
N LYS A 39 15.73 -6.86 -4.09
CA LYS A 39 14.83 -7.87 -3.48
C LYS A 39 13.79 -7.24 -2.57
N VAL A 40 14.19 -6.32 -1.70
CA VAL A 40 13.27 -5.63 -0.77
C VAL A 40 12.26 -4.78 -1.54
N ILE A 41 12.72 -4.04 -2.54
CA ILE A 41 11.85 -3.22 -3.40
C ILE A 41 10.84 -4.11 -4.12
N THR A 42 11.28 -5.18 -4.81
CA THR A 42 10.37 -6.10 -5.50
C THR A 42 9.33 -6.67 -4.55
N TYR A 43 9.72 -7.11 -3.35
CA TYR A 43 8.79 -7.65 -2.35
C TYR A 43 7.71 -6.63 -1.93
N ILE A 44 8.11 -5.37 -1.69
CA ILE A 44 7.17 -4.29 -1.35
C ILE A 44 6.19 -4.05 -2.50
N TYR A 45 6.69 -3.99 -3.74
CA TYR A 45 5.84 -3.80 -4.90
C TYR A 45 4.88 -4.98 -5.09
N ASP A 46 5.37 -6.23 -5.02
CA ASP A 46 4.56 -7.44 -5.21
C ASP A 46 3.42 -7.54 -4.18
N ILE A 47 3.66 -7.19 -2.91
CA ILE A 47 2.60 -7.22 -1.88
C ILE A 47 1.58 -6.11 -2.10
N THR A 48 2.03 -4.92 -2.53
CA THR A 48 1.16 -3.75 -2.64
C THR A 48 0.45 -3.68 -4.00
N GLU A 49 0.93 -4.37 -5.02
CA GLU A 49 0.39 -4.31 -6.39
C GLU A 49 -1.06 -4.81 -6.52
N PRO A 50 -1.50 -5.89 -5.86
CA PRO A 50 -2.90 -6.30 -5.89
C PRO A 50 -3.87 -5.22 -5.36
N ILE A 51 -3.38 -4.28 -4.54
CA ILE A 51 -4.17 -3.17 -3.99
C ILE A 51 -4.05 -1.94 -4.89
N ILE A 52 -2.83 -1.55 -5.26
CA ILE A 52 -2.56 -0.32 -6.03
C ILE A 52 -2.89 -0.51 -7.51
N GLY A 53 -2.59 -1.66 -8.11
CA GLY A 53 -2.80 -1.96 -9.52
C GLY A 53 -4.23 -1.67 -10.00
N PRO A 54 -5.27 -2.23 -9.35
CA PRO A 54 -6.65 -1.95 -9.70
C PRO A 54 -7.02 -0.47 -9.56
N ILE A 55 -6.53 0.20 -8.51
CA ILE A 55 -6.76 1.64 -8.31
C ILE A 55 -6.13 2.45 -9.45
N ARG A 56 -4.92 2.08 -9.85
CA ARG A 56 -4.17 2.74 -10.93
C ARG A 56 -4.86 2.58 -12.28
N GLU A 57 -5.46 1.42 -12.54
CA GLU A 57 -6.23 1.17 -13.78
C GLU A 57 -7.54 1.97 -13.83
N LEU A 58 -8.14 2.28 -12.68
CA LEU A 58 -9.34 3.10 -12.59
C LEU A 58 -9.06 4.60 -12.76
N LEU A 59 -7.82 5.04 -12.57
CA LEU A 59 -7.43 6.43 -12.77
C LEU A 59 -7.22 6.73 -14.26
N PRO A 60 -7.64 7.91 -14.75
CA PRO A 60 -7.31 8.36 -16.10
C PRO A 60 -5.81 8.29 -16.34
N SER A 61 -5.43 7.78 -17.52
CA SER A 61 -4.04 7.45 -17.86
C SER A 61 -3.07 8.60 -17.57
N GLY A 62 -2.16 8.40 -16.63
CA GLY A 62 -1.12 9.37 -16.24
C GLY A 62 -1.28 10.03 -14.87
N GLY A 63 -2.37 9.76 -14.14
CA GLY A 63 -2.66 10.47 -12.89
C GLY A 63 -2.88 11.98 -13.11
N ILE A 64 -2.99 12.74 -12.03
CA ILE A 64 -2.95 14.20 -12.11
C ILE A 64 -1.46 14.58 -12.19
N LEU A 65 -1.01 15.10 -13.34
CA LEU A 65 0.35 15.62 -13.57
C LEU A 65 1.49 14.56 -13.65
N GLY A 66 1.23 13.31 -14.04
CA GLY A 66 2.27 12.28 -14.16
C GLY A 66 2.70 11.64 -12.83
N LEU A 67 2.02 12.01 -11.73
CA LEU A 67 2.21 11.41 -10.41
C LEU A 67 1.22 10.27 -10.19
N ASP A 68 1.72 9.13 -9.74
CA ASP A 68 0.89 8.00 -9.33
C ASP A 68 0.22 8.33 -7.99
N LEU A 69 -1.05 8.76 -8.03
CA LEU A 69 -1.88 9.03 -6.85
C LEU A 69 -2.51 7.76 -6.27
N SER A 70 -2.35 6.61 -6.93
CA SER A 70 -2.92 5.33 -6.50
C SER A 70 -2.51 4.94 -5.07
N PRO A 71 -1.26 5.14 -4.61
CA PRO A 71 -0.87 4.89 -3.22
C PRO A 71 -1.68 5.71 -2.22
N LEU A 72 -1.96 6.98 -2.52
CA LEU A 72 -2.74 7.84 -1.62
C LEU A 72 -4.19 7.33 -1.51
N ILE A 73 -4.80 7.00 -2.64
CA ILE A 73 -6.15 6.43 -2.68
C ILE A 73 -6.19 5.08 -1.95
N ALA A 74 -5.17 4.24 -2.11
CA ALA A 74 -5.05 2.97 -1.42
C ALA A 74 -5.01 3.14 0.10
N LEU A 75 -4.24 4.11 0.63
CA LEU A 75 -4.18 4.41 2.07
C LEU A 75 -5.56 4.82 2.62
N PHE A 76 -6.29 5.66 1.89
CA PHE A 76 -7.65 6.05 2.28
C PHE A 76 -8.62 4.87 2.25
N ALA A 77 -8.61 4.09 1.16
CA ALA A 77 -9.46 2.92 1.01
C ALA A 77 -9.21 1.88 2.10
N LEU A 78 -7.94 1.55 2.38
CA LEU A 78 -7.57 0.63 3.45
C LEU A 78 -8.02 1.12 4.83
N SER A 79 -7.92 2.43 5.10
CA SER A 79 -8.38 3.00 6.37
C SER A 79 -9.90 2.85 6.56
N ILE A 80 -10.67 3.09 5.49
CA ILE A 80 -12.13 2.91 5.51
C ILE A 80 -12.48 1.44 5.71
N ILE A 81 -11.86 0.53 4.95
CA ILE A 81 -12.12 -0.91 5.05
C ILE A 81 -11.75 -1.43 6.44
N ARG A 82 -10.61 -1.02 7.01
CA ARG A 82 -10.21 -1.38 8.37
C ARG A 82 -11.27 -0.98 9.38
N ASN A 83 -11.68 0.28 9.37
CA ASN A 83 -12.65 0.80 10.34
C ASN A 83 -14.01 0.09 10.21
N PHE A 84 -14.45 -0.16 8.98
CA PHE A 84 -15.66 -0.94 8.71
C PHE A 84 -15.58 -2.36 9.28
N LEU A 85 -14.48 -3.09 9.04
CA LEU A 85 -14.29 -4.44 9.56
C LEU A 85 -14.23 -4.47 11.09
N ILE A 86 -13.55 -3.51 11.71
CA ILE A 86 -13.46 -3.43 13.17
C ILE A 86 -14.83 -3.16 13.80
N ASN A 87 -15.62 -2.27 13.21
CA ASN A 87 -16.97 -1.96 13.67
C ASN A 87 -17.96 -3.14 13.54
N ILE A 88 -17.71 -4.08 12.62
CA ILE A 88 -18.53 -5.31 12.51
C ILE A 88 -18.15 -6.32 13.59
N ILE A 89 -16.87 -6.36 13.97
CA ILE A 89 -16.34 -7.37 14.88
C ILE A 89 -16.59 -7.00 16.34
N ILE A 90 -16.55 -5.70 16.69
CA ILE A 90 -16.76 -5.19 18.05
C ILE A 90 -18.23 -4.90 18.29
#